data_AF-A0A3B9KZV3-F1
#
_entry.id   AF-A0A3B9KZV3-F1
#
_cell.length_a   1.000
_cell.length_b   1.000
_cell.length_c   1.000
_cell.angle_alpha   90.00
_cell.angle_beta   90.00
_cell.angle_gamma   90.00
#
_symmetry.space_group_name_H-M   'P 1'
#
loop_
_entity.id
_entity.type
_entity.pdbx_description
1 polymer ?
#
loop_
_entity_poly.entity_id
_entity_poly.type
_entity_poly.pdbx_seq_one_letter_code
_entity_poly.pdbx_strand_id
1 'polypeptide(L)'
;YRGEVSGKLADDVQDFITQEAIHSREHHLLNNKIDREKYPVADIEAEVLERVNFGRAGGPMRMLMATICLEHFTSMMADLMFDADIDGVPIFSQTDPALERLWRWHAMEETEHKAVAYDVFLEVTKGWPSLKRYFRRSLSMLLITKHFTANIANFSAMLLEADGYTREEADRAVKEFLWKKPALFGRGWKVWLSWFKPGFHPWDHDNRHAMDDWKEALTPVPAE
;
A
#
# COMPACT_ATOMS: atom_id res chain seq x y z
N TYR A 1 17.76 -8.95 -5.04
CA TYR A 1 18.46 -7.67 -5.27
C TYR A 1 19.24 -7.12 -4.09
N ARG A 2 19.06 -7.58 -2.83
CA ARG A 2 19.90 -7.11 -1.69
C ARG A 2 21.42 -7.21 -1.99
N GLY A 3 21.87 -8.32 -2.57
CA GLY A 3 23.28 -8.51 -2.96
C GLY A 3 23.72 -7.74 -4.21
N GLU A 4 22.86 -6.91 -4.80
CA GLU A 4 23.11 -6.17 -6.04
C GLU A 4 23.13 -4.64 -5.84
N VAL A 5 22.95 -4.18 -4.59
CA VAL A 5 23.02 -2.76 -4.19
C VAL A 5 24.23 -2.51 -3.28
N SER A 6 24.69 -1.27 -3.18
CA SER A 6 25.87 -0.90 -2.39
C SER A 6 25.77 0.53 -1.84
N GLY A 7 26.63 0.86 -0.87
CA GLY A 7 26.65 2.18 -0.23
C GLY A 7 25.32 2.51 0.45
N LYS A 8 24.91 3.78 0.39
CA LYS A 8 23.67 4.26 1.02
C LYS A 8 22.44 3.43 0.64
N LEU A 9 22.31 3.00 -0.61
CA LEU A 9 21.16 2.21 -1.05
C LEU A 9 21.11 0.82 -0.39
N ALA A 10 22.26 0.24 -0.04
CA ALA A 10 22.29 -1.02 0.70
C ALA A 10 21.82 -0.83 2.14
N ASP A 11 22.20 0.28 2.78
CA ASP A 11 21.74 0.65 4.12
C ASP A 11 20.22 0.90 4.11
N ASP A 12 19.73 1.70 3.16
CA ASP A 12 18.29 1.98 2.99
C ASP A 12 17.48 0.69 2.76
N VAL A 13 18.00 -0.26 1.97
CA VAL A 13 17.37 -1.57 1.75
C VAL A 13 17.36 -2.42 3.03
N GLN A 14 18.39 -2.32 3.86
CA GLN A 14 18.44 -3.03 5.13
C GLN A 14 17.43 -2.47 6.13
N ASP A 15 17.27 -1.14 6.18
CA ASP A 15 16.27 -0.46 7.00
C ASP A 15 14.86 -0.79 6.52
N PHE A 16 14.60 -0.70 5.21
CA PHE A 16 13.34 -1.10 4.58
C PHE A 16 12.93 -2.53 4.99
N ILE A 17 13.83 -3.52 4.89
CA ILE A 17 13.51 -4.91 5.25
C ILE A 17 13.24 -5.07 6.75
N THR A 18 13.90 -4.27 7.58
CA THR A 18 13.70 -4.30 9.04
C THR A 18 12.33 -3.73 9.40
N GLN A 19 11.97 -2.58 8.83
CA GLN A 19 10.67 -1.94 8.99
C GLN A 19 9.53 -2.84 8.49
N GLU A 20 9.66 -3.40 7.30
CA GLU A 20 8.68 -4.33 6.71
C GLU A 20 8.43 -5.59 7.55
N ALA A 21 9.47 -6.10 8.22
CA ALA A 21 9.31 -7.23 9.14
C ALA A 21 8.48 -6.84 10.37
N ILE A 22 8.62 -5.60 10.85
CA ILE A 22 7.81 -5.04 11.93
C ILE A 22 6.39 -4.79 11.42
N HIS A 23 6.20 -4.16 10.26
CA HIS A 23 4.88 -3.96 9.63
C HIS A 23 4.11 -5.27 9.51
N SER A 24 4.74 -6.27 8.90
CA SER A 24 4.14 -7.58 8.69
C SER A 24 3.69 -8.20 10.01
N ARG A 25 4.50 -8.07 11.07
CA ARG A 25 4.14 -8.56 12.42
C ARG A 25 2.90 -7.84 12.96
N GLU A 26 2.86 -6.52 12.90
CA GLU A 26 1.72 -5.76 13.43
C GLU A 26 0.43 -6.04 12.65
N HIS A 27 0.49 -6.16 11.32
CA HIS A 27 -0.65 -6.60 10.50
C HIS A 27 -1.11 -8.00 10.87
N HIS A 28 -0.19 -8.94 11.12
CA HIS A 28 -0.56 -10.28 11.58
C HIS A 28 -1.25 -10.25 12.95
N LEU A 29 -0.77 -9.44 13.90
CA LEU A 29 -1.41 -9.29 15.20
C LEU A 29 -2.80 -8.66 15.09
N LEU A 30 -2.98 -7.68 14.21
CA LEU A 30 -4.28 -7.08 13.92
C LEU A 30 -5.25 -8.09 13.31
N ASN A 31 -4.81 -8.83 12.29
CA ASN A 31 -5.65 -9.83 11.61
C ASN A 31 -6.06 -10.98 12.54
N ASN A 32 -5.23 -11.32 13.53
CA ASN A 32 -5.57 -12.32 14.55
C ASN A 32 -6.70 -11.89 15.50
N LYS A 33 -7.06 -10.59 15.53
CA LYS A 33 -8.21 -10.08 16.30
C LYS A 33 -9.54 -10.17 15.54
N ILE A 34 -9.51 -10.50 14.24
CA ILE A 34 -10.73 -10.62 13.44
C ILE A 34 -11.47 -11.88 13.87
N ASP A 35 -12.79 -11.76 14.07
CA ASP A 35 -13.68 -12.89 14.30
C ASP A 35 -13.73 -13.76 13.04
N ARG A 36 -13.01 -14.88 13.06
CA ARG A 36 -12.91 -15.84 11.95
C ARG A 36 -14.15 -16.73 11.80
N GLU A 37 -15.06 -16.74 12.78
CA GLU A 37 -16.35 -17.42 12.64
C GLU A 37 -17.35 -16.53 11.89
N LYS A 38 -17.22 -15.21 12.05
CA LYS A 38 -18.06 -14.23 11.36
C LYS A 38 -17.54 -13.87 9.97
N TYR A 39 -16.26 -13.52 9.84
CA TYR A 39 -15.69 -12.97 8.61
C TYR A 39 -14.95 -14.04 7.78
N PRO A 40 -15.01 -13.99 6.43
CA PRO A 40 -14.42 -15.00 5.53
C PRO A 40 -12.90 -14.83 5.38
N VAL A 41 -12.18 -14.78 6.50
CA VAL A 41 -10.74 -14.47 6.55
C VAL A 41 -9.93 -15.52 5.79
N ALA A 42 -10.27 -16.81 5.93
CA ALA A 42 -9.54 -17.89 5.28
C ALA A 42 -9.60 -17.82 3.74
N ASP A 43 -10.76 -17.45 3.19
CA ASP A 43 -10.94 -17.31 1.74
C ASP A 43 -10.13 -16.11 1.21
N ILE A 44 -10.18 -14.98 1.92
CA ILE A 44 -9.39 -13.78 1.58
C ILE A 44 -7.89 -14.09 1.66
N GLU A 45 -7.42 -14.74 2.73
CA GLU A 45 -6.02 -15.14 2.90
C GLU A 45 -5.56 -16.08 1.77
N ALA A 46 -6.41 -17.02 1.34
CA ALA A 46 -6.11 -17.92 0.23
C ALA A 46 -5.96 -17.18 -1.12
N GLU A 47 -6.86 -16.25 -1.43
CA GLU A 47 -6.77 -15.43 -2.65
C GLU A 47 -5.54 -14.52 -2.65
N VAL A 48 -5.18 -13.95 -1.50
CA VAL A 48 -3.94 -13.16 -1.35
C VAL A 48 -2.71 -14.03 -1.58
N LEU A 49 -2.67 -15.22 -0.99
CA LEU A 49 -1.57 -16.17 -1.15
C LEU A 49 -1.39 -16.60 -2.62
N GLU A 50 -2.49 -16.85 -3.35
CA GLU A 50 -2.44 -17.17 -4.78
C GLU A 50 -1.74 -16.05 -5.57
N ARG A 51 -2.07 -14.79 -5.29
CA ARG A 51 -1.47 -13.63 -5.97
C ARG A 51 0.01 -13.46 -5.65
N VAL A 52 0.38 -13.67 -4.39
CA VAL A 52 1.79 -13.68 -3.97
C VAL A 52 2.55 -14.77 -4.72
N ASN A 53 1.98 -15.98 -4.81
CA ASN A 53 2.59 -17.10 -5.53
C ASN A 53 2.70 -16.82 -7.04
N PHE A 54 1.69 -16.21 -7.66
CA PHE A 54 1.73 -15.76 -9.05
C PHE A 54 2.85 -14.73 -9.31
N GLY A 55 3.03 -13.79 -8.38
CA GLY A 55 4.14 -12.84 -8.39
C GLY A 55 5.50 -13.54 -8.33
N ARG A 56 5.67 -14.43 -7.36
CA ARG A 56 6.92 -15.20 -7.14
C ARG A 56 7.28 -16.09 -8.32
N ALA A 57 6.29 -16.75 -8.93
CA ALA A 57 6.47 -17.59 -10.12
C ALA A 57 7.02 -16.82 -11.33
N GLY A 58 6.90 -15.48 -11.35
CA GLY A 58 7.50 -14.62 -12.38
C GLY A 58 8.95 -14.22 -12.14
N GLY A 59 9.56 -14.70 -11.06
CA GLY A 59 10.94 -14.42 -10.69
C GLY A 59 11.16 -13.02 -10.08
N PRO A 60 12.41 -12.70 -9.72
CA PRO A 60 12.75 -11.53 -8.91
C PRO A 60 12.29 -10.20 -9.53
N MET A 61 12.38 -10.07 -10.87
CA MET A 61 11.97 -8.84 -11.55
C MET A 61 10.44 -8.64 -11.54
N ARG A 62 9.63 -9.71 -11.59
CA ARG A 62 8.17 -9.57 -11.43
C ARG A 62 7.84 -9.12 -10.01
N MET A 63 8.50 -9.71 -9.01
CA MET A 63 8.34 -9.30 -7.61
C MET A 63 8.73 -7.84 -7.42
N LEU A 64 9.87 -7.39 -7.95
CA LEU A 64 10.28 -5.99 -7.84
C LEU A 64 9.29 -5.05 -8.54
N MET A 65 8.77 -5.40 -9.71
CA MET A 65 7.71 -4.60 -10.37
C MET A 65 6.44 -4.54 -9.51
N ALA A 66 6.08 -5.64 -8.86
CA ALA A 66 4.96 -5.65 -7.92
C ALA A 66 5.22 -4.74 -6.74
N THR A 67 6.37 -4.88 -6.07
CA THR A 67 6.79 -4.04 -4.95
C THR A 67 6.76 -2.56 -5.31
N ILE A 68 7.52 -2.09 -6.31
CA ILE A 68 7.58 -0.64 -6.62
C ILE A 68 6.21 -0.02 -6.93
N CYS A 69 5.30 -0.81 -7.49
CA CYS A 69 3.96 -0.33 -7.79
C CYS A 69 3.04 -0.38 -6.57
N LEU A 70 3.14 -1.42 -5.74
CA LEU A 70 2.38 -1.54 -4.50
C LEU A 70 2.81 -0.45 -3.52
N GLU A 71 4.11 -0.29 -3.23
CA GLU A 71 4.64 0.78 -2.35
C GLU A 71 4.16 2.17 -2.79
N HIS A 72 4.19 2.44 -4.11
CA HIS A 72 3.72 3.72 -4.62
C HIS A 72 2.21 3.90 -4.42
N PHE A 73 1.44 2.82 -4.60
CA PHE A 73 -0.01 2.84 -4.47
C PHE A 73 -0.44 2.94 -3.00
N THR A 74 0.19 2.21 -2.10
CA THR A 74 -0.05 2.21 -0.66
C THR A 74 0.34 3.54 -0.05
N SER A 75 1.51 4.10 -0.40
CA SER A 75 1.89 5.46 0.01
C SER A 75 0.89 6.52 -0.47
N MET A 76 0.41 6.43 -1.72
CA MET A 76 -0.66 7.31 -2.22
C MET A 76 -1.97 7.14 -1.42
N MET A 77 -2.37 5.92 -1.10
CA MET A 77 -3.58 5.68 -0.30
C MET A 77 -3.43 6.20 1.13
N ALA A 78 -2.27 6.00 1.74
CA ALA A 78 -1.91 6.51 3.05
C ALA A 78 -2.14 8.02 3.15
N ASP A 79 -1.55 8.80 2.23
CA ASP A 79 -1.72 10.25 2.17
C ASP A 79 -3.21 10.64 2.07
N LEU A 80 -3.96 9.95 1.21
CA LEU A 80 -5.38 10.24 0.97
C LEU A 80 -6.28 9.87 2.15
N MET A 81 -5.94 8.84 2.91
CA MET A 81 -6.72 8.39 4.06
C MET A 81 -6.61 9.37 5.23
N PHE A 82 -5.47 10.04 5.42
CA PHE A 82 -5.32 10.97 6.55
C PHE A 82 -6.11 12.27 6.38
N ASP A 83 -6.25 12.73 5.15
CA ASP A 83 -7.08 13.90 4.82
C ASP A 83 -8.53 13.53 4.47
N ALA A 84 -8.88 12.25 4.57
CA ALA A 84 -10.23 11.78 4.26
C ALA A 84 -11.21 12.10 5.38
N ASP A 85 -12.34 12.67 4.98
CA ASP A 85 -13.49 12.95 5.81
C ASP A 85 -14.78 12.50 5.12
N ILE A 86 -15.80 12.23 5.92
CA ILE A 86 -17.17 11.98 5.49
C ILE A 86 -18.05 13.02 6.19
N ASP A 87 -18.58 13.99 5.44
CA ASP A 87 -19.38 15.10 5.97
C ASP A 87 -18.64 15.97 7.01
N GLY A 88 -17.34 16.22 6.79
CA GLY A 88 -16.52 17.00 7.72
C GLY A 88 -16.11 16.22 8.98
N VAL A 89 -16.42 14.92 9.05
CA VAL A 89 -15.98 14.02 10.11
C VAL A 89 -14.81 13.17 9.60
N PRO A 90 -13.60 13.28 10.19
CA PRO A 90 -12.45 12.47 9.78
C PRO A 90 -12.75 10.96 9.84
N ILE A 91 -12.23 10.19 8.87
CA ILE A 91 -12.53 8.76 8.77
C ILE A 91 -12.09 7.93 9.98
N PHE A 92 -11.09 8.41 10.72
CA PHE A 92 -10.57 7.75 11.93
C PHE A 92 -11.26 8.21 13.23
N SER A 93 -12.23 9.12 13.17
CA SER A 93 -12.90 9.69 14.36
C SER A 93 -13.58 8.67 15.29
N GLN A 94 -13.93 7.49 14.78
CA GLN A 94 -14.55 6.40 15.55
C GLN A 94 -13.62 5.18 15.68
N THR A 95 -12.36 5.31 15.28
CA THR A 95 -11.36 4.25 15.34
C THR A 95 -10.68 4.27 16.71
N ASP A 96 -10.37 3.10 17.25
CA ASP A 96 -9.57 3.01 18.48
C ASP A 96 -8.24 3.78 18.30
N PRO A 97 -7.85 4.67 19.24
CA PRO A 97 -6.65 5.49 19.08
C PRO A 97 -5.37 4.68 18.83
N ALA A 98 -5.26 3.45 19.36
CA ALA A 98 -4.12 2.58 19.09
C ALA A 98 -4.10 2.06 17.64
N LEU A 99 -5.26 1.73 17.08
CA LEU A 99 -5.38 1.34 15.68
C LEU A 99 -5.09 2.51 14.74
N GLU A 100 -5.60 3.70 15.05
CA GLU A 100 -5.27 4.90 14.28
C GLU A 100 -3.76 5.19 14.31
N ARG A 101 -3.11 5.10 15.48
CA ARG A 101 -1.66 5.25 15.59
C ARG A 101 -0.91 4.23 14.76
N LEU A 102 -1.33 2.96 14.76
CA LEU A 102 -0.72 1.91 13.94
C LEU A 102 -0.80 2.25 12.44
N TRP A 103 -1.98 2.65 11.95
CA TRP A 103 -2.16 3.03 10.54
C TRP A 103 -1.35 4.29 10.16
N ARG A 104 -1.26 5.27 11.07
CA ARG A 104 -0.43 6.48 10.89
C ARG A 104 1.05 6.14 10.82
N TRP A 105 1.53 5.27 11.70
CA TRP A 105 2.90 4.77 11.68
C TRP A 105 3.21 4.00 10.40
N HIS A 106 2.34 3.07 10.00
CA HIS A 106 2.54 2.27 8.79
C HIS A 106 2.65 3.17 7.55
N ALA A 107 1.70 4.08 7.36
CA ALA A 107 1.70 5.02 6.25
C ALA A 107 2.92 5.95 6.18
N MET A 108 3.47 6.32 7.35
CA MET A 108 4.68 7.12 7.43
C MET A 108 5.88 6.35 6.85
N GLU A 109 6.05 5.08 7.22
CA GLU A 109 7.16 4.27 6.71
C GLU A 109 7.01 3.97 5.20
N GLU A 110 5.77 3.74 4.73
CA GLU A 110 5.43 3.54 3.31
C GLU A 110 5.87 4.73 2.40
N THR A 111 5.94 5.94 2.96
CA THR A 111 6.46 7.13 2.29
C THR A 111 7.95 7.03 1.94
N GLU A 112 8.75 6.40 2.80
CA GLU A 112 10.18 6.17 2.53
C GLU A 112 10.34 4.95 1.61
N HIS A 113 9.54 3.91 1.86
CA HIS A 113 9.57 2.63 1.15
C HIS A 113 9.37 2.75 -0.36
N LYS A 114 8.39 3.57 -0.80
CA LYS A 114 8.15 3.82 -2.24
C LYS A 114 9.40 4.25 -2.99
N ALA A 115 10.28 5.03 -2.35
CA ALA A 115 11.49 5.52 -2.97
C ALA A 115 12.59 4.48 -2.95
N VAL A 116 12.82 3.82 -1.80
CA VAL A 116 13.85 2.77 -1.68
C VAL A 116 13.60 1.64 -2.69
N ALA A 117 12.37 1.17 -2.81
CA ALA A 117 12.02 0.14 -3.77
C ALA A 117 12.28 0.59 -5.22
N TYR A 118 11.98 1.86 -5.54
CA TYR A 118 12.20 2.42 -6.85
C TYR A 118 13.69 2.62 -7.17
N ASP A 119 14.49 3.04 -6.20
CA ASP A 119 15.95 3.17 -6.34
C ASP A 119 16.61 1.81 -6.58
N VAL A 120 16.17 0.76 -5.89
CA VAL A 120 16.57 -0.63 -6.20
C VAL A 120 16.24 -0.96 -7.65
N PHE A 121 15.03 -0.64 -8.13
CA PHE A 121 14.67 -0.84 -9.53
C PHE A 121 15.59 -0.08 -10.48
N LEU A 122 15.89 1.19 -10.22
CA LEU A 122 16.78 1.99 -11.06
C LEU A 122 18.19 1.39 -11.12
N GLU A 123 18.73 0.94 -9.99
CA GLU A 123 20.07 0.37 -9.87
C GLU A 123 20.19 -0.96 -10.62
N VAL A 124 19.30 -1.91 -10.34
CA VAL A 124 19.35 -3.26 -10.94
C VAL A 124 18.99 -3.25 -12.43
N THR A 125 18.36 -2.16 -12.91
CA THR A 125 18.05 -1.95 -14.32
C THR A 125 18.88 -0.85 -14.97
N LYS A 126 19.98 -0.40 -14.37
CA LYS A 126 20.81 0.70 -14.91
C LYS A 126 21.34 0.45 -16.33
N GLY A 127 21.55 -0.82 -16.70
CA GLY A 127 21.95 -1.23 -18.05
C GLY A 127 20.80 -1.35 -19.06
N TRP A 128 19.54 -1.12 -18.67
CA TRP A 128 18.40 -1.22 -19.58
C TRP A 128 18.18 0.08 -20.35
N PRO A 129 17.65 -0.01 -21.59
CA PRO A 129 17.15 1.16 -22.29
C PRO A 129 16.08 1.90 -21.47
N SER A 130 16.11 3.24 -21.47
CA SER A 130 15.14 4.07 -20.74
C SER A 130 13.69 3.75 -21.11
N LEU A 131 13.42 3.56 -22.40
CA LEU A 131 12.09 3.17 -22.91
C LEU A 131 11.61 1.82 -22.36
N LYS A 132 12.52 0.86 -22.16
CA LYS A 132 12.19 -0.45 -21.57
C LYS A 132 11.79 -0.30 -20.10
N ARG A 133 12.53 0.50 -19.32
CA ARG A 133 12.20 0.79 -17.92
C ARG A 133 10.84 1.49 -17.81
N TYR A 134 10.63 2.50 -18.65
CA TYR A 134 9.37 3.22 -18.74
C TYR A 134 8.19 2.30 -19.06
N PHE A 135 8.27 1.53 -20.14
CA PHE A 135 7.19 0.66 -20.56
C PHE A 135 6.86 -0.40 -19.49
N ARG A 136 7.88 -1.02 -18.89
CA ARG A 136 7.67 -2.07 -17.88
C ARG A 136 7.04 -1.52 -16.60
N ARG A 137 7.50 -0.39 -16.07
CA ARG A 137 6.89 0.19 -14.86
C ARG A 137 5.48 0.72 -15.12
N SER A 138 5.23 1.30 -16.29
CA SER A 138 3.90 1.81 -16.66
C SER A 138 2.90 0.68 -16.86
N LEU A 139 3.27 -0.37 -17.60
CA LEU A 139 2.40 -1.54 -17.79
C LEU A 139 2.13 -2.24 -16.46
N SER A 140 3.15 -2.41 -15.62
CA SER A 140 2.99 -3.03 -14.29
C SER A 140 2.03 -2.23 -13.42
N MET A 141 2.17 -0.90 -13.39
CA MET A 141 1.25 -0.02 -12.65
C MET A 141 -0.19 -0.14 -13.13
N LEU A 142 -0.44 -0.20 -14.46
CA LEU A 142 -1.80 -0.38 -14.99
C LEU A 142 -2.41 -1.72 -14.54
N LEU A 143 -1.64 -2.80 -14.64
CA LEU A 143 -2.09 -4.13 -14.22
C LEU A 143 -2.35 -4.18 -12.71
N ILE A 144 -1.43 -3.65 -11.90
CA ILE A 144 -1.55 -3.62 -10.44
C ILE A 144 -2.72 -2.74 -10.03
N THR A 145 -2.89 -1.56 -10.62
CA THR A 145 -4.05 -0.69 -10.38
C THR A 145 -5.35 -1.46 -10.60
N LYS A 146 -5.50 -2.16 -11.72
CA LYS A 146 -6.69 -2.97 -12.01
C LYS A 146 -6.90 -4.07 -10.96
N HIS A 147 -5.88 -4.89 -10.70
CA HIS A 147 -6.03 -6.08 -9.86
C HIS A 147 -6.12 -5.77 -8.37
N PHE A 148 -5.43 -4.72 -7.92
CA PHE A 148 -5.39 -4.28 -6.53
C PHE A 148 -6.69 -3.57 -6.14
N THR A 149 -7.19 -2.65 -6.99
CA THR A 149 -8.49 -1.99 -6.73
C THR A 149 -9.65 -2.98 -6.79
N ALA A 150 -9.62 -3.95 -7.71
CA ALA A 150 -10.61 -5.03 -7.75
C ALA A 150 -10.59 -5.88 -6.48
N ASN A 151 -9.42 -6.11 -5.87
CA ASN A 151 -9.31 -6.83 -4.61
C ASN A 151 -9.88 -6.08 -3.44
N ILE A 152 -9.46 -4.82 -3.29
CA ILE A 152 -9.98 -3.97 -2.23
C ILE A 152 -11.51 -3.95 -2.32
N ALA A 153 -12.05 -3.80 -3.54
CA ALA A 153 -13.49 -3.81 -3.74
C ALA A 153 -14.13 -5.16 -3.35
N ASN A 154 -13.59 -6.27 -3.86
CA ASN A 154 -14.15 -7.60 -3.62
C ASN A 154 -14.06 -8.00 -2.13
N PHE A 155 -12.90 -7.85 -1.49
CA PHE A 155 -12.70 -8.22 -0.11
C PHE A 155 -13.54 -7.34 0.84
N SER A 156 -13.64 -6.04 0.56
CA SER A 156 -14.53 -5.17 1.35
C SER A 156 -15.99 -5.58 1.19
N ALA A 157 -16.42 -6.00 -0.01
CA ALA A 157 -17.78 -6.48 -0.23
C ALA A 157 -18.03 -7.80 0.52
N MET A 158 -17.09 -8.75 0.51
CA MET A 158 -17.19 -10.00 1.27
C MET A 158 -17.32 -9.75 2.78
N LEU A 159 -16.61 -8.75 3.32
CA LEU A 159 -16.73 -8.37 4.72
C LEU A 159 -18.12 -7.80 5.04
N LEU A 160 -18.69 -6.98 4.15
CA LEU A 160 -20.06 -6.46 4.31
C LEU A 160 -21.13 -7.55 4.17
N GLU A 161 -20.93 -8.53 3.27
CA GLU A 161 -21.81 -9.69 3.15
C GLU A 161 -21.86 -10.49 4.47
N ALA A 162 -20.72 -10.64 5.15
CA ALA A 162 -20.66 -11.22 6.50
C ALA A 162 -21.37 -10.37 7.58
N ASP A 163 -21.52 -9.07 7.35
CA ASP A 163 -22.33 -8.16 8.18
C ASP A 163 -23.83 -8.15 7.78
N GLY A 164 -24.25 -9.01 6.85
CA GLY A 164 -25.64 -9.21 6.45
C GLY A 164 -26.11 -8.38 5.26
N TYR A 165 -25.21 -7.68 4.57
CA TYR A 165 -25.52 -7.01 3.31
C TYR A 165 -25.75 -8.03 2.21
N THR A 166 -26.67 -7.75 1.28
CA THR A 166 -26.65 -8.47 0.00
C THR A 166 -25.44 -8.06 -0.83
N ARG A 167 -25.00 -8.91 -1.76
CA ARG A 167 -23.85 -8.60 -2.63
C ARG A 167 -24.00 -7.25 -3.36
N GLU A 168 -25.19 -6.97 -3.87
CA GLU A 168 -25.47 -5.72 -4.58
C GLU A 168 -25.33 -4.49 -3.66
N GLU A 169 -25.83 -4.59 -2.42
CA GLU A 169 -25.70 -3.52 -1.42
C GLU A 169 -24.25 -3.30 -1.00
N ALA A 170 -23.50 -4.39 -0.79
CA ALA A 170 -22.09 -4.36 -0.47
C ALA A 170 -21.27 -3.71 -1.58
N ASP A 171 -21.42 -4.17 -2.83
CA ASP A 171 -20.72 -3.61 -3.99
C ASP A 171 -21.07 -2.11 -4.19
N ARG A 172 -22.32 -1.72 -3.96
CA ARG A 172 -22.75 -0.32 -4.00
C ARG A 172 -22.04 0.49 -2.92
N ALA A 173 -22.10 0.05 -1.66
CA ALA A 173 -21.48 0.75 -0.54
C ALA A 173 -19.96 0.93 -0.74
N VAL A 174 -19.28 -0.13 -1.16
CA VAL A 174 -17.84 -0.12 -1.45
C VAL A 174 -17.51 0.82 -2.61
N LYS A 175 -18.29 0.78 -3.70
CA LYS A 175 -18.09 1.69 -4.83
C LYS A 175 -18.29 3.15 -4.42
N GLU A 176 -19.25 3.44 -3.55
CA GLU A 176 -19.46 4.79 -3.03
C GLU A 176 -18.29 5.25 -2.17
N PHE A 177 -17.79 4.40 -1.28
CA PHE A 177 -16.62 4.70 -0.45
C PHE A 177 -15.38 5.02 -1.30
N LEU A 178 -15.09 4.14 -2.27
CA LEU A 178 -13.88 4.24 -3.09
C LEU A 178 -13.91 5.41 -4.08
N TRP A 179 -15.07 5.75 -4.65
CA TRP A 179 -15.16 6.70 -5.78
C TRP A 179 -15.97 7.96 -5.53
N LYS A 180 -16.88 7.98 -4.55
CA LYS A 180 -17.75 9.14 -4.29
C LYS A 180 -17.42 9.85 -2.98
N LYS A 181 -17.39 9.11 -1.86
CA LYS A 181 -17.21 9.69 -0.52
C LYS A 181 -16.65 8.66 0.46
N PRO A 182 -15.43 8.83 0.97
CA PRO A 182 -14.54 10.01 0.82
C PRO A 182 -13.90 10.14 -0.58
N ALA A 183 -14.20 9.23 -1.52
CA ALA A 183 -13.57 9.15 -2.84
C ALA A 183 -12.08 8.82 -2.74
N LEU A 184 -11.75 7.77 -1.99
CA LEU A 184 -10.38 7.35 -1.74
C LEU A 184 -9.53 7.23 -3.02
N PHE A 185 -10.07 6.63 -4.08
CA PHE A 185 -9.39 6.57 -5.39
C PHE A 185 -9.65 7.79 -6.27
N GLY A 186 -10.77 8.48 -6.05
CA GLY A 186 -11.14 9.70 -6.77
C GLY A 186 -10.25 10.90 -6.45
N ARG A 187 -9.69 11.01 -5.23
CA ARG A 187 -8.79 12.10 -4.83
C ARG A 187 -7.34 11.90 -5.32
N GLY A 188 -6.89 10.64 -5.42
CA GLY A 188 -5.50 10.26 -5.75
C GLY A 188 -5.08 10.31 -7.21
N TRP A 189 -6.01 10.55 -8.14
CA TRP A 189 -5.76 10.34 -9.57
C TRP A 189 -4.59 11.15 -10.16
N LYS A 190 -4.30 12.34 -9.62
CA LYS A 190 -3.16 13.18 -10.07
C LYS A 190 -1.82 12.56 -9.69
N VAL A 191 -1.71 12.03 -8.47
CA VAL A 191 -0.53 11.33 -7.98
C VAL A 191 -0.33 10.07 -8.81
N TRP A 192 -1.39 9.28 -9.00
CA TRP A 192 -1.35 8.10 -9.87
C TRP A 192 -0.91 8.42 -11.31
N LEU A 193 -1.46 9.47 -11.94
CA LEU A 193 -1.08 9.86 -13.30
C LEU A 193 0.39 10.30 -13.41
N SER A 194 0.95 10.88 -12.36
CA SER A 194 2.34 11.32 -12.35
C SER A 194 3.32 10.16 -12.58
N TRP A 195 2.96 8.94 -12.15
CA TRP A 195 3.74 7.74 -12.39
C TRP A 195 4.07 7.60 -13.87
N PHE A 196 3.16 7.96 -14.78
CA PHE A 196 3.36 7.78 -16.22
C PHE A 196 4.22 8.86 -16.89
N LYS A 197 4.73 9.85 -16.13
CA LYS A 197 5.64 10.87 -16.67
C LYS A 197 7.03 10.29 -16.94
N PRO A 198 7.67 10.57 -18.09
CA PRO A 198 9.09 10.31 -18.27
C PRO A 198 9.91 11.02 -17.19
N GLY A 199 10.90 10.34 -16.59
CA GLY A 199 11.74 10.91 -15.53
C GLY A 199 11.13 10.90 -14.13
N PHE A 200 9.89 10.40 -13.96
CA PHE A 200 9.24 10.30 -12.64
C PHE A 200 10.13 9.61 -11.60
N HIS A 201 10.13 10.18 -10.40
CA HIS A 201 10.60 9.56 -9.17
C HIS A 201 9.51 9.61 -8.08
N PRO A 202 9.37 8.60 -7.21
CA PRO A 202 8.44 8.67 -6.07
C PRO A 202 8.62 9.90 -5.16
N TRP A 203 9.85 10.44 -5.09
CA TRP A 203 10.18 11.69 -4.38
C TRP A 203 9.68 12.97 -5.07
N ASP A 204 9.15 12.90 -6.29
CA ASP A 204 8.46 14.03 -6.92
C ASP A 204 7.19 14.43 -6.12
N HIS A 205 6.68 13.52 -5.29
CA HIS A 205 5.67 13.79 -4.26
C HIS A 205 6.32 13.68 -2.88
N ASP A 206 6.91 14.79 -2.43
CA ASP A 206 7.54 14.88 -1.13
C ASP A 206 6.50 15.07 -0.01
N ASN A 207 6.15 13.96 0.61
CA ASN A 207 5.24 13.85 1.75
C ASN A 207 5.98 13.66 3.07
N ARG A 208 7.29 13.96 3.14
CA ARG A 208 8.07 13.86 4.38
C ARG A 208 7.57 14.82 5.48
N HIS A 209 7.00 15.96 5.10
CA HIS A 209 6.38 16.91 6.04
C HIS A 209 5.23 16.27 6.82
N ALA A 210 4.45 15.38 6.19
CA ALA A 210 3.41 14.62 6.87
C ALA A 210 3.98 13.63 7.90
N MET A 211 5.29 13.36 7.90
CA MET A 211 5.95 12.53 8.92
C MET A 211 6.38 13.34 10.13
N ASP A 212 6.76 14.60 9.96
CA ASP A 212 7.29 15.44 11.05
C ASP A 212 6.22 15.68 12.13
N ASP A 213 4.95 15.78 11.74
CA ASP A 213 3.81 15.94 12.65
C ASP A 213 3.56 14.71 13.54
N TRP A 214 4.05 13.53 13.18
CA TRP A 214 3.75 12.26 13.87
C TRP A 214 4.97 11.53 14.45
N LYS A 215 6.19 11.86 14.01
CA LYS A 215 7.43 11.26 14.54
C LYS A 215 7.58 11.45 16.05
N GLU A 216 7.16 12.59 16.61
CA GLU A 216 7.16 12.81 18.06
C GLU A 216 6.10 11.97 18.79
N ALA A 217 4.96 11.68 18.14
CA ALA A 217 3.84 10.95 18.73
C ALA A 217 3.95 9.42 18.63
N LEU A 218 4.82 8.89 17.75
CA LEU A 218 4.90 7.48 17.39
C LEU A 218 6.19 6.79 17.86
N THR A 219 6.92 7.38 18.82
CA THR A 219 8.03 6.68 19.50
C THR A 219 7.48 5.36 20.07
N PRO A 220 7.97 4.18 19.64
CA PRO A 220 7.40 2.91 20.06
C PRO A 220 7.46 2.78 21.58
N VAL A 221 6.31 2.71 22.22
CA VAL A 221 6.24 2.23 23.61
C VAL A 221 6.37 0.71 23.52
N PRO A 222 7.36 0.08 24.18
CA PRO A 222 7.48 -1.36 24.22
C PRO A 222 6.15 -1.97 24.65
N ALA A 223 5.67 -2.98 23.93
CA ALA A 223 4.52 -3.76 24.39
C ALA A 223 4.89 -4.41 25.73
N GLU A 224 4.14 -4.09 26.79
CA GLU A 224 4.20 -4.75 28.09
C GLU A 224 3.63 -6.18 28.03
#